data_AF-A0A9D8CR85-F1
#
_entry.id   AF-A0A9D8CR85-F1
#
_cell.length_a   1.000
_cell.length_b   1.000
_cell.length_c   1.000
_cell.angle_alpha   90.00
_cell.angle_beta   90.00
_cell.angle_gamma   90.00
#
_symmetry.space_group_name_H-M   'P 1'
#
loop_
_entity.id
_entity.type
_entity.pdbx_description
1 polymer ?
#
loop_
_entity_poly.entity_id
_entity_poly.type
_entity_poly.pdbx_seq_one_letter_code
_entity_poly.pdbx_strand_id
1 'polypeptide(L)'
;MTAADRIGLRDRILLTCFGIGAAALIGSTLWMVAQHRLTAPFQDQWDMLAWFRECARDCWSPSLWWRQHNEHRLAVPRLFFLADVHLFGGTNLLLVCANLAIQTFHGIVLAWLALRDPVIDRRAGLTFAIAAWATVLSGGQLENFIWGFQVQIVLVLLLATLASLALVRNRPLVAGILATLATYTMANGVILWIVLVLLALGRRMPLKIVGALVFAGIPGLFNAR
;
A
#
# COMPACT_ATOMS: atom_id res chain seq x y z
N MET A 1 12.69 29.48 13.75
CA MET A 1 11.56 28.97 14.57
C MET A 1 10.88 30.16 15.23
N THR A 2 9.77 30.60 14.66
CA THR A 2 8.94 31.70 15.19
C THR A 2 8.19 31.22 16.43
N ALA A 3 7.83 32.14 17.33
CA ALA A 3 7.10 31.84 18.57
C ALA A 3 5.75 31.08 18.35
N ALA A 4 5.22 31.13 17.12
CA ALA A 4 4.00 30.43 16.68
C ALA A 4 4.10 28.89 16.64
N ASP A 5 5.29 28.30 16.67
CA ASP A 5 5.48 26.82 16.62
C ASP A 5 5.56 26.14 17.99
N ARG A 6 5.36 26.89 19.08
CA ARG A 6 5.48 26.34 20.44
C ARG A 6 4.15 25.69 20.86
N ILE A 7 4.14 24.36 20.80
CA ILE A 7 3.07 23.53 21.38
C ILE A 7 3.03 23.77 22.90
N GLY A 8 1.87 24.18 23.41
CA GLY A 8 1.63 24.44 24.84
C GLY A 8 1.66 23.16 25.68
N LEU A 9 1.85 23.29 27.01
CA LEU A 9 1.99 22.14 27.91
C LEU A 9 0.79 21.18 27.86
N ARG A 10 -0.44 21.70 27.88
CA ARG A 10 -1.67 20.89 27.75
C ARG A 10 -1.66 20.06 26.47
N ASP A 11 -1.32 20.67 25.34
CA ASP A 11 -1.30 20.00 24.03
C ASP A 11 -0.20 18.93 23.97
N ARG A 12 0.95 19.18 24.61
CA ARG A 12 2.00 18.16 24.75
C ARG A 12 1.50 16.97 25.56
N ILE A 13 0.82 17.19 26.68
CA ILE A 13 0.25 16.10 27.50
C ILE A 13 -0.74 15.29 26.67
N LEU A 14 -1.66 15.95 25.96
CA LEU A 14 -2.64 15.26 25.10
C LEU A 14 -1.97 14.45 23.98
N LEU A 15 -1.00 15.03 23.28
CA LEU A 15 -0.24 14.33 22.22
C LEU A 15 0.52 13.14 22.78
N THR A 16 1.12 13.25 23.96
CA THR A 16 1.81 12.14 24.63
C THR A 16 0.82 11.03 25.00
N CYS A 17 -0.32 11.36 25.62
CA CYS A 17 -1.34 10.37 25.95
C CYS A 17 -1.86 9.66 24.68
N PHE A 18 -2.10 10.41 23.60
CA PHE A 18 -2.53 9.82 22.33
C PHE A 18 -1.45 8.92 21.73
N GLY A 19 -0.19 9.36 21.75
CA GLY A 19 0.95 8.57 21.31
C GLY A 19 1.14 7.27 22.09
N ILE A 20 0.94 7.30 23.42
CA ILE A 20 0.96 6.09 24.26
C ILE A 20 -0.16 5.13 23.87
N GLY A 21 -1.39 5.64 23.68
CA GLY A 21 -2.51 4.82 23.23
C GLY A 21 -2.26 4.18 21.86
N ALA A 22 -1.73 4.95 20.90
CA ALA A 22 -1.34 4.44 19.59
C ALA A 22 -0.24 3.37 19.70
N ALA A 23 0.78 3.59 20.52
CA ALA A 23 1.85 2.61 20.75
C ALA A 23 1.33 1.31 21.38
N ALA A 24 0.41 1.40 22.34
CA ALA A 24 -0.22 0.23 22.95
C ALA A 24 -1.06 -0.57 21.93
N LEU A 25 -1.83 0.12 21.07
CA LEU A 25 -2.58 -0.50 19.98
C LEU A 25 -1.67 -1.20 18.96
N ILE A 26 -0.58 -0.55 18.56
CA ILE A 26 0.39 -1.14 17.63
C ILE A 26 1.07 -2.35 18.28
N GLY A 27 1.46 -2.22 19.55
CA GLY A 27 2.07 -3.31 20.32
C GLY A 27 1.15 -4.53 20.43
N SER A 28 -0.14 -4.32 20.70
CA SER A 28 -1.12 -5.43 20.73
C SER A 28 -1.30 -6.06 19.35
N THR A 29 -1.32 -5.25 18.29
CA THR A 29 -1.41 -5.73 16.91
C THR A 29 -0.22 -6.61 16.53
N LEU A 30 1.00 -6.16 16.80
CA LEU A 30 2.23 -6.94 16.55
C LEU A 30 2.25 -8.24 17.35
N TRP A 31 1.81 -8.19 18.60
CA TRP A 31 1.64 -9.39 19.42
C TRP A 31 0.63 -10.37 18.79
N MET A 32 -0.54 -9.88 18.36
CA MET A 32 -1.53 -10.72 17.69
C MET A 32 -0.98 -11.36 16.42
N VAL A 33 -0.25 -10.61 15.59
CA VAL A 33 0.36 -11.12 14.36
C VAL A 33 1.37 -12.22 14.65
N ALA A 34 2.23 -12.04 15.66
CA ALA A 34 3.21 -13.04 16.05
C ALA A 34 2.55 -14.37 16.49
N GLN A 35 1.37 -14.30 17.12
CA GLN A 35 0.65 -15.47 17.62
C GLN A 35 -0.27 -16.12 16.57
N HIS A 36 -0.80 -15.35 15.61
CA HIS A 36 -1.91 -15.80 14.74
C HIS A 36 -1.57 -15.82 13.25
N ARG A 37 -0.29 -15.67 12.86
CA ARG A 37 0.11 -15.77 11.45
C ARG A 37 -0.35 -17.09 10.83
N LEU A 38 -0.92 -17.03 9.63
CA LEU A 38 -1.34 -18.21 8.90
C LEU A 38 -0.12 -18.81 8.19
N THR A 39 0.21 -20.05 8.55
CA THR A 39 1.28 -20.82 7.90
C THR A 39 0.80 -21.56 6.67
N ALA A 40 -0.44 -22.07 6.72
CA ALA A 40 -1.07 -22.76 5.60
C ALA A 40 -1.77 -21.76 4.67
N PRO A 41 -1.91 -22.10 3.37
CA PRO A 41 -2.74 -21.35 2.45
C PRO A 41 -4.17 -21.20 2.98
N PHE A 42 -4.74 -20.02 2.81
CA PHE A 42 -6.12 -19.71 3.17
C PHE A 42 -6.83 -19.04 1.99
N GLN A 43 -8.11 -19.39 1.77
CA GLN A 43 -8.97 -18.83 0.73
C GLN A 43 -8.27 -18.75 -0.65
N ASP A 44 -8.26 -17.57 -1.29
CA ASP A 44 -7.67 -17.31 -2.60
C ASP A 44 -6.20 -17.74 -2.73
N GLN A 45 -5.48 -17.87 -1.62
CA GLN A 45 -4.09 -18.33 -1.64
C GLN A 45 -3.94 -19.77 -2.12
N TRP A 46 -5.01 -20.59 -2.07
CA TRP A 46 -4.98 -21.94 -2.64
C TRP A 46 -4.72 -21.95 -4.14
N ASP A 47 -5.18 -20.93 -4.89
CA ASP A 47 -4.93 -20.83 -6.33
C ASP A 47 -3.44 -20.66 -6.67
N MET A 48 -2.67 -20.10 -5.73
CA MET A 48 -1.23 -19.96 -5.91
C MET A 48 -0.53 -21.32 -5.99
N LEU A 49 -1.07 -22.37 -5.38
CA LEU A 49 -0.48 -23.71 -5.48
C LEU A 49 -0.53 -24.25 -6.92
N ALA A 50 -1.65 -24.03 -7.63
CA ALA A 50 -1.76 -24.38 -9.04
C ALA A 50 -0.77 -23.56 -9.89
N TRP A 51 -0.67 -22.26 -9.60
CA TRP A 51 0.29 -21.38 -10.26
C TRP A 51 1.74 -21.84 -10.05
N PHE A 52 2.12 -22.23 -8.83
CA PHE A 52 3.47 -22.73 -8.51
C PHE A 52 3.78 -24.04 -9.23
N ARG A 53 2.81 -24.96 -9.36
CA ARG A 53 2.99 -26.21 -10.11
C ARG A 53 3.30 -25.97 -11.59
N GLU A 54 2.66 -24.97 -12.19
CA GLU A 54 2.95 -24.56 -13.57
C GLU A 54 4.30 -23.83 -13.67
N CYS A 55 4.59 -22.93 -12.72
CA CYS A 55 5.88 -22.26 -12.62
C CYS A 55 7.06 -23.24 -12.47
N ALA A 56 6.88 -24.36 -11.77
CA ALA A 56 7.91 -25.40 -11.66
C ALA A 56 8.28 -26.04 -13.01
N ARG A 57 7.42 -25.95 -14.03
CA ARG A 57 7.69 -26.43 -15.39
C ARG A 57 8.29 -25.34 -16.27
N ASP A 58 7.68 -24.15 -16.25
CA ASP A 58 8.16 -22.98 -16.97
C ASP A 58 7.67 -21.69 -16.29
N CYS A 59 8.45 -21.23 -15.31
CA CYS A 59 8.10 -20.04 -14.54
C CYS A 59 8.20 -18.76 -15.36
N TRP A 60 8.90 -18.75 -16.50
CA TRP A 60 9.18 -17.53 -17.25
C TRP A 60 8.24 -17.33 -18.44
N SER A 61 7.29 -18.25 -18.64
CA SER A 61 6.21 -18.08 -19.60
C SER A 61 5.42 -16.78 -19.32
N PRO A 62 5.34 -15.84 -20.28
CA PRO A 62 4.58 -14.60 -20.09
C PRO A 62 3.10 -14.84 -19.78
N SER A 63 2.52 -15.90 -20.33
CA SER A 63 1.10 -16.24 -20.09
C SER A 63 0.83 -16.61 -18.63
N LEU A 64 1.82 -17.17 -17.93
CA LEU A 64 1.70 -17.53 -16.53
C LEU A 64 1.67 -16.29 -15.61
N TRP A 65 2.50 -15.29 -15.90
CA TRP A 65 2.54 -14.03 -15.14
C TRP A 65 1.33 -13.15 -15.42
N TRP A 66 0.78 -13.21 -16.64
CA TRP A 66 -0.40 -12.45 -17.06
C TRP A 66 -1.72 -13.20 -16.90
N ARG A 67 -1.71 -14.35 -16.23
CA ARG A 67 -2.91 -15.13 -15.98
C ARG A 67 -3.85 -14.42 -15.02
N GLN A 68 -5.11 -14.33 -15.42
CA GLN A 68 -6.22 -13.84 -14.60
C GLN A 68 -6.35 -14.63 -13.30
N HIS A 69 -6.60 -13.94 -12.19
CA HIS A 69 -6.98 -14.51 -10.91
C HIS A 69 -8.14 -13.69 -10.36
N ASN A 70 -9.30 -14.30 -10.21
CA ASN A 70 -10.55 -13.60 -9.92
C ASN A 70 -10.75 -12.43 -10.91
N GLU A 71 -10.93 -11.22 -10.41
CA GLU A 71 -11.21 -10.01 -11.19
C GLU A 71 -9.95 -9.24 -11.62
N HIS A 72 -8.74 -9.75 -11.39
CA HIS A 72 -7.49 -9.05 -11.74
C HIS A 72 -6.29 -9.95 -12.03
N ARG A 73 -5.17 -9.33 -12.41
CA ARG A 73 -3.88 -10.02 -12.59
C ARG A 73 -2.92 -9.67 -11.45
N LEU A 74 -2.38 -10.71 -10.80
CA LEU A 74 -1.47 -10.63 -9.65
C LEU A 74 0.02 -10.55 -10.04
N ALA A 75 0.36 -9.89 -11.15
CA ALA A 75 1.72 -9.96 -11.67
C ALA A 75 2.77 -9.45 -10.67
N VAL A 76 2.48 -8.39 -9.91
CA VAL A 76 3.38 -7.86 -8.89
C VAL A 76 3.38 -8.73 -7.61
N PRO A 77 2.24 -9.10 -6.99
CA PRO A 77 2.20 -10.00 -5.83
C PRO A 77 2.88 -11.35 -6.06
N ARG A 78 2.80 -11.91 -7.27
CA ARG A 78 3.48 -13.16 -7.65
C ARG A 78 4.99 -13.12 -7.39
N LEU A 79 5.63 -11.95 -7.49
CA LEU A 79 7.06 -11.81 -7.14
C LEU A 79 7.30 -12.06 -5.65
N PHE A 80 6.43 -11.55 -4.78
CA PHE A 80 6.50 -11.78 -3.33
C PHE A 80 6.23 -13.24 -3.00
N PHE A 81 5.20 -13.83 -3.62
CA PHE A 81 4.84 -15.24 -3.42
C PHE A 81 5.98 -16.17 -3.85
N LEU A 82 6.60 -15.90 -5.00
CA LEU A 82 7.75 -16.64 -5.50
C LEU A 82 8.96 -16.50 -4.57
N ALA A 83 9.22 -15.29 -4.05
CA ALA A 83 10.28 -15.05 -3.08
C ALA A 83 10.07 -15.81 -1.76
N ASP A 84 8.85 -15.85 -1.21
CA ASP A 84 8.54 -16.60 0.01
C ASP A 84 8.74 -18.10 -0.17
N VAL A 85 8.34 -18.66 -1.33
CA VAL A 85 8.57 -20.08 -1.65
C VAL A 85 10.06 -20.39 -1.74
N HIS A 86 10.84 -19.58 -2.45
CA HIS A 86 12.27 -19.86 -2.64
C HIS A 86 13.14 -19.59 -1.42
N LEU A 87 12.85 -18.54 -0.65
CA LEU A 87 13.70 -18.10 0.46
C LEU A 87 13.24 -18.65 1.81
N PHE A 88 11.93 -18.89 1.98
CA PHE A 88 11.31 -19.25 3.26
C PHE A 88 10.43 -20.51 3.17
N GLY A 89 10.51 -21.27 2.07
CA GLY A 89 9.80 -22.53 1.90
C GLY A 89 8.27 -22.41 1.85
N GLY A 90 7.73 -21.21 1.54
CA GLY A 90 6.28 -21.01 1.46
C GLY A 90 5.60 -20.91 2.83
N THR A 91 6.35 -20.56 3.88
CA THR A 91 5.83 -20.49 5.26
C THR A 91 5.03 -19.23 5.57
N ASN A 92 4.82 -18.36 4.58
CA ASN A 92 4.22 -17.02 4.69
C ASN A 92 5.02 -16.02 5.53
N LEU A 93 6.19 -16.38 6.05
CA LEU A 93 6.95 -15.49 6.93
C LEU A 93 7.41 -14.24 6.20
N LEU A 94 7.94 -14.36 4.97
CA LEU A 94 8.35 -13.21 4.18
C LEU A 94 7.14 -12.34 3.84
N LEU A 95 6.01 -12.96 3.49
CA LEU A 95 4.79 -12.25 3.11
C LEU A 95 4.21 -11.45 4.28
N VAL A 96 4.10 -12.05 5.46
CA VAL A 96 3.64 -11.35 6.68
C VAL A 96 4.59 -10.21 7.04
N CYS A 97 5.90 -10.43 6.98
CA CYS A 97 6.89 -9.37 7.17
C CYS A 97 6.76 -8.26 6.11
N ALA A 98 6.52 -8.62 4.84
CA ALA A 98 6.30 -7.66 3.77
C ALA A 98 5.03 -6.83 4.02
N ASN A 99 3.93 -7.44 4.47
CA ASN A 99 2.70 -6.72 4.78
C ASN A 99 2.95 -5.66 5.86
N LEU A 100 3.58 -6.05 6.97
CA LEU A 100 3.94 -5.13 8.04
C LEU A 100 4.90 -4.03 7.56
N ALA A 101 5.92 -4.37 6.76
CA ALA A 101 6.90 -3.42 6.27
C ALA A 101 6.29 -2.39 5.31
N ILE A 102 5.47 -2.84 4.36
CA ILE A 102 4.74 -1.99 3.41
C ILE A 102 3.83 -1.05 4.17
N GLN A 103 3.07 -1.57 5.12
CA GLN A 103 2.11 -0.79 5.90
C GLN A 103 2.80 0.21 6.82
N THR A 104 3.92 -0.18 7.45
CA THR A 104 4.78 0.71 8.23
C THR A 104 5.32 1.84 7.35
N PHE A 105 5.83 1.51 6.15
CA PHE A 105 6.32 2.52 5.23
C PHE A 105 5.20 3.46 4.74
N HIS A 106 3.99 2.95 4.53
CA HIS A 106 2.84 3.78 4.22
C HIS A 106 2.52 4.75 5.36
N GLY A 107 2.55 4.29 6.61
CA GLY A 107 2.41 5.14 7.80
C GLY A 107 3.49 6.22 7.88
N ILE A 108 4.75 5.89 7.58
CA ILE A 108 5.86 6.86 7.48
C ILE A 108 5.54 7.92 6.43
N VAL A 109 5.09 7.54 5.23
CA VAL A 109 4.77 8.47 4.15
C VAL A 109 3.64 9.42 4.55
N LEU A 110 2.56 8.91 5.15
CA LEU A 110 1.41 9.72 5.60
C LEU A 110 1.81 10.69 6.73
N ALA A 111 2.58 10.21 7.71
CA ALA A 111 3.09 11.07 8.77
C ALA A 111 4.05 12.15 8.23
N TRP A 112 4.93 11.76 7.30
CA TRP A 112 5.86 12.68 6.65
C TRP A 112 5.11 13.77 5.87
N LEU A 113 4.04 13.43 5.15
CA LEU A 113 3.20 14.39 4.43
C LEU A 113 2.60 15.43 5.39
N ALA A 114 1.97 14.99 6.47
CA ALA A 114 1.32 15.90 7.42
C ALA A 114 2.30 16.78 8.19
N LEU A 115 3.49 16.26 8.53
CA LEU A 115 4.50 17.00 9.28
C LEU A 115 5.32 17.98 8.43
N ARG A 116 5.25 17.87 7.10
CA ARG A 116 5.98 18.72 6.16
C ARG A 116 5.08 19.67 5.38
N ASP A 117 3.77 19.57 5.54
CA ASP A 117 2.83 20.48 4.91
C ASP A 117 2.89 21.87 5.60
N PRO A 118 3.23 22.95 4.89
CA PRO A 118 3.34 24.28 5.47
C PRO A 118 1.98 24.89 5.88
N VAL A 119 0.86 24.32 5.40
CA VAL A 119 -0.50 24.78 5.72
C VAL A 119 -0.99 24.17 7.05
N ILE A 120 -0.45 23.01 7.42
CA ILE A 120 -0.85 22.27 8.62
C ILE A 120 0.03 22.74 9.79
N ASP A 121 -0.60 23.23 10.85
CA ASP A 121 0.15 23.60 12.05
C ASP A 121 0.78 22.37 12.72
N ARG A 122 1.84 22.59 13.49
CA ARG A 122 2.64 21.49 14.05
C ARG A 122 1.83 20.53 14.94
N ARG A 123 0.84 21.02 15.68
CA ARG A 123 0.01 20.18 16.56
C ARG A 123 -0.93 19.32 15.71
N ALA A 124 -1.60 19.91 14.73
CA ALA A 124 -2.46 19.17 13.80
C ALA A 124 -1.64 18.10 13.04
N GLY A 125 -0.45 18.46 12.55
CA GLY A 125 0.45 17.53 11.86
C GLY A 125 0.88 16.34 12.72
N LEU A 126 1.23 16.58 14.00
CA LEU A 126 1.56 15.51 14.96
C LEU A 126 0.33 14.65 15.28
N THR A 127 -0.83 15.28 15.46
CA THR A 127 -2.09 14.56 15.72
C THR A 127 -2.42 13.63 14.55
N PHE A 128 -2.36 14.15 13.32
CA PHE A 128 -2.58 13.36 12.12
C PHE A 128 -1.55 12.24 12.00
N ALA A 129 -0.27 12.52 12.23
CA ALA A 129 0.77 11.49 12.17
C ALA A 129 0.48 10.35 13.15
N ILE A 130 0.18 10.64 14.42
CA ILE A 130 -0.16 9.61 15.42
C ILE A 130 -1.41 8.84 14.99
N ALA A 131 -2.46 9.51 14.50
CA ALA A 131 -3.68 8.87 14.03
C ALA A 131 -3.44 7.99 12.79
N ALA A 132 -2.63 8.45 11.84
CA ALA A 132 -2.26 7.68 10.65
C ALA A 132 -1.52 6.40 11.05
N TRP A 133 -0.55 6.48 11.95
CA TRP A 133 0.15 5.31 12.49
C TRP A 133 -0.80 4.35 13.21
N ALA A 134 -1.66 4.87 14.09
CA ALA A 134 -2.61 4.06 14.84
C ALA A 134 -3.59 3.31 13.93
N THR A 135 -4.05 3.95 12.84
CA THR A 135 -5.02 3.37 11.90
C THR A 135 -4.37 2.37 10.95
N VAL A 136 -3.25 2.75 10.35
CA VAL A 136 -2.51 1.95 9.37
C VAL A 136 -1.96 0.66 9.99
N LEU A 137 -1.60 0.66 11.27
CA LEU A 137 -1.13 -0.51 12.02
C LEU A 137 -2.13 -0.98 13.10
N SER A 138 -3.42 -0.72 12.91
CA SER A 138 -4.46 -1.16 13.83
C SER A 138 -4.76 -2.66 13.69
N GLY A 139 -5.00 -3.33 14.82
CA GLY A 139 -5.54 -4.70 14.85
C GLY A 139 -6.95 -4.82 14.24
N GLY A 140 -7.64 -3.70 13.97
CA GLY A 140 -8.91 -3.71 13.24
C GLY A 140 -8.80 -4.25 11.81
N GLN A 141 -7.58 -4.31 11.25
CA GLN A 141 -7.29 -4.91 9.95
C GLN A 141 -6.34 -6.12 10.08
N LEU A 142 -6.43 -6.87 11.18
CA LEU A 142 -5.51 -7.97 11.49
C LEU A 142 -5.36 -8.98 10.36
N GLU A 143 -6.44 -9.26 9.62
CA GLU A 143 -6.41 -10.18 8.47
C GLU A 143 -5.35 -9.78 7.44
N ASN A 144 -5.18 -8.47 7.16
CA ASN A 144 -4.16 -7.94 6.27
C ASN A 144 -2.73 -8.23 6.74
N PHE A 145 -2.53 -8.54 8.02
CA PHE A 145 -1.22 -8.81 8.61
C PHE A 145 -0.94 -10.29 8.79
N ILE A 146 -1.93 -11.10 9.17
CA ILE A 146 -1.70 -12.53 9.45
C ILE A 146 -1.74 -13.41 8.22
N TRP A 147 -2.39 -12.96 7.14
CA TRP A 147 -2.55 -13.72 5.91
C TRP A 147 -1.61 -13.22 4.81
N GLY A 148 -0.62 -14.03 4.44
CA GLY A 148 0.43 -13.61 3.49
C GLY A 148 -0.07 -13.20 2.11
N PHE A 149 -1.23 -13.71 1.67
CA PHE A 149 -1.84 -13.30 0.40
C PHE A 149 -2.24 -11.83 0.35
N GLN A 150 -2.39 -11.19 1.52
CA GLN A 150 -2.84 -9.80 1.65
C GLN A 150 -1.81 -8.75 1.22
N VAL A 151 -0.61 -9.16 0.80
CA VAL A 151 0.43 -8.26 0.27
C VAL A 151 -0.09 -7.38 -0.86
N GLN A 152 -1.01 -7.90 -1.68
CA GLN A 152 -1.65 -7.13 -2.74
C GLN A 152 -2.47 -5.94 -2.21
N ILE A 153 -3.16 -6.12 -1.08
CA ILE A 153 -4.08 -5.11 -0.54
C ILE A 153 -3.29 -3.94 0.06
N VAL A 154 -2.27 -4.24 0.87
CA VAL A 154 -1.45 -3.18 1.48
C VAL A 154 -0.57 -2.48 0.44
N LEU A 155 -0.04 -3.22 -0.54
CA LEU A 155 0.83 -2.66 -1.57
C LEU A 155 0.10 -1.71 -2.52
N VAL A 156 -1.11 -2.05 -2.96
CA VAL A 156 -1.87 -1.18 -3.88
C VAL A 156 -2.21 0.17 -3.26
N LEU A 157 -2.49 0.21 -1.96
CA LEU A 157 -2.77 1.45 -1.22
C LEU A 157 -1.54 2.34 -1.09
N LEU A 158 -0.38 1.73 -0.79
CA LEU A 158 0.89 2.44 -0.79
C LEU A 158 1.20 3.02 -2.18
N LEU A 159 1.08 2.20 -3.24
CA LEU A 159 1.33 2.63 -4.61
C LEU A 159 0.40 3.77 -5.03
N ALA A 160 -0.88 3.72 -4.67
CA ALA A 160 -1.83 4.81 -4.90
C ALA A 160 -1.42 6.12 -4.23
N THR A 161 -0.95 6.05 -2.98
CA THR A 161 -0.46 7.22 -2.24
C THR A 161 0.79 7.80 -2.90
N LEU A 162 1.76 6.96 -3.27
CA LEU A 162 2.99 7.39 -3.91
C LEU A 162 2.74 7.93 -5.33
N ALA A 163 1.84 7.34 -6.10
CA ALA A 163 1.47 7.80 -7.44
C ALA A 163 0.84 9.20 -7.37
N SER A 164 -0.10 9.39 -6.44
CA SER A 164 -0.74 10.68 -6.20
C SER A 164 0.29 11.73 -5.78
N LEU A 165 1.18 11.40 -4.85
CA LEU A 165 2.26 12.29 -4.42
C LEU A 165 3.22 12.65 -5.57
N ALA A 166 3.60 11.68 -6.40
CA ALA A 166 4.42 11.92 -7.58
C ALA A 166 3.74 12.90 -8.55
N LEU A 167 2.44 12.74 -8.77
CA LEU A 167 1.68 13.63 -9.65
C LEU A 167 1.59 15.05 -9.08
N VAL A 168 1.29 15.22 -7.78
CA VAL A 168 1.26 16.54 -7.11
C VAL A 168 2.61 17.24 -7.23
N ARG A 169 3.71 16.47 -7.19
CA ARG A 169 5.08 16.95 -7.39
C ARG A 169 5.47 17.15 -8.86
N ASN A 170 4.51 17.14 -9.77
CA ASN A 170 4.70 17.31 -11.20
C ASN A 170 5.66 16.27 -11.82
N ARG A 171 5.60 15.02 -11.35
CA ARG A 171 6.33 13.86 -11.88
C ARG A 171 5.35 12.84 -12.51
N PRO A 172 4.66 13.20 -13.60
CA PRO A 172 3.58 12.40 -14.17
C PRO A 172 4.04 11.02 -14.66
N LEU A 173 5.27 10.90 -15.17
CA LEU A 173 5.82 9.60 -15.58
C LEU A 173 5.95 8.64 -14.39
N VAL A 174 6.47 9.12 -13.27
CA VAL A 174 6.58 8.32 -12.03
C VAL A 174 5.20 7.93 -11.53
N ALA A 175 4.23 8.86 -11.57
CA ALA A 175 2.85 8.56 -11.22
C ALA A 175 2.23 7.46 -12.11
N GLY A 176 2.45 7.53 -13.42
CA GLY A 176 1.99 6.51 -14.37
C GLY A 176 2.61 5.13 -14.15
N ILE A 177 3.92 5.08 -13.87
CA ILE A 177 4.62 3.82 -13.52
C ILE A 177 4.02 3.22 -12.25
N LEU A 178 3.88 4.02 -11.19
CA LEU A 178 3.30 3.55 -9.92
C LEU A 178 1.84 3.11 -10.08
N ALA A 179 1.04 3.80 -10.90
CA ALA A 179 -0.33 3.40 -11.20
C ALA A 179 -0.42 2.11 -12.02
N THR A 180 0.54 1.89 -12.91
CA THR A 180 0.67 0.62 -13.64
C THR A 180 1.00 -0.52 -12.68
N LEU A 181 1.96 -0.32 -11.77
CA LEU A 181 2.28 -1.30 -10.73
C LEU A 181 1.05 -1.59 -9.86
N ALA A 182 0.29 -0.57 -9.46
CA ALA A 182 -0.93 -0.72 -8.69
C ALA A 182 -1.98 -1.56 -9.42
N THR A 183 -2.16 -1.31 -10.73
CA THR A 183 -3.07 -2.05 -11.61
C THR A 183 -2.75 -3.55 -11.65
N TYR A 184 -1.47 -3.91 -11.67
CA TYR A 184 -1.01 -5.31 -11.64
C TYR A 184 -0.74 -5.84 -10.23
N THR A 185 -1.16 -5.08 -9.21
CA THR A 185 -1.15 -5.52 -7.83
C THR A 185 -2.53 -6.01 -7.42
N MET A 186 -3.58 -5.22 -7.65
CA MET A 186 -4.94 -5.55 -7.25
C MET A 186 -5.96 -4.84 -8.14
N ALA A 187 -7.19 -5.39 -8.26
CA ALA A 187 -8.27 -4.84 -9.09
C ALA A 187 -8.54 -3.34 -8.86
N ASN A 188 -8.56 -2.90 -7.59
CA ASN A 188 -8.77 -1.50 -7.22
C ASN A 188 -7.65 -0.54 -7.72
N GLY A 189 -6.50 -1.07 -8.14
CA GLY A 189 -5.45 -0.30 -8.79
C GLY A 189 -5.88 0.34 -10.11
N VAL A 190 -6.92 -0.18 -10.77
CA VAL A 190 -7.50 0.44 -11.97
C VAL A 190 -8.19 1.77 -11.64
N ILE A 191 -8.84 1.86 -10.47
CA ILE A 191 -9.53 3.08 -10.01
C ILE A 191 -8.55 4.24 -9.84
N LEU A 192 -7.28 3.95 -9.52
CA LEU A 192 -6.24 4.96 -9.35
C LEU A 192 -6.06 5.84 -10.59
N TRP A 193 -6.25 5.32 -11.81
CA TRP A 193 -6.16 6.13 -13.02
C TRP A 193 -7.22 7.25 -13.04
N ILE A 194 -8.44 6.97 -12.58
CA ILE A 194 -9.50 7.98 -12.44
C ILE A 194 -9.07 9.03 -11.41
N VAL A 195 -8.56 8.58 -10.26
CA VAL A 195 -8.07 9.49 -9.21
C VAL A 195 -6.96 10.40 -9.73
N LEU A 196 -6.00 9.87 -10.49
CA LEU A 196 -4.91 10.65 -11.08
C LEU A 196 -5.40 11.64 -12.14
N VAL A 197 -6.38 11.28 -12.96
CA VAL A 197 -7.00 12.19 -13.94
C VAL A 197 -7.71 13.33 -13.23
N LEU A 198 -8.54 13.03 -12.23
CA LEU A 198 -9.23 14.06 -11.44
C LEU A 198 -8.24 14.97 -10.71
N LEU A 199 -7.17 14.41 -10.17
CA LEU A 199 -6.10 15.17 -9.52
C LEU A 199 -5.35 16.06 -10.52
N ALA A 200 -5.04 15.57 -11.72
CA ALA A 200 -4.41 16.37 -12.78
C ALA A 200 -5.29 17.53 -13.23
N LEU A 201 -6.60 17.29 -13.40
CA LEU A 201 -7.59 18.32 -13.72
C LEU A 201 -7.72 19.35 -12.61
N GLY A 202 -7.86 18.92 -11.35
CA GLY A 202 -7.94 19.81 -10.19
C GLY A 202 -6.68 20.67 -10.01
N ARG A 203 -5.50 20.12 -10.38
CA ARG A 203 -4.22 20.83 -10.41
C ARG A 203 -4.00 21.66 -11.68
N ARG A 204 -4.97 21.70 -12.59
CA ARG A 204 -4.92 22.42 -13.88
C ARG A 204 -3.66 22.07 -14.69
N MET A 205 -3.27 20.80 -14.67
CA MET A 205 -2.13 20.32 -15.44
C MET A 205 -2.41 20.39 -16.95
N PRO A 206 -1.38 20.51 -17.81
CA PRO A 206 -1.55 20.50 -19.26
C PRO A 206 -2.38 19.31 -19.77
N LEU A 207 -3.28 19.54 -20.72
CA LEU A 207 -4.17 18.50 -21.28
C LEU A 207 -3.40 17.30 -21.86
N LYS A 208 -2.17 17.49 -22.33
CA LYS A 208 -1.29 16.38 -22.76
C LYS A 208 -1.00 15.37 -21.65
N ILE A 209 -0.88 15.84 -20.40
CA ILE A 209 -0.66 14.96 -19.23
C ILE A 209 -1.96 14.23 -18.90
N VAL A 210 -3.09 14.94 -18.91
CA VAL A 210 -4.41 14.34 -18.69
C VAL A 210 -4.69 13.25 -19.73
N GLY A 211 -4.48 13.55 -21.01
CA GLY A 211 -4.64 12.59 -22.11
C GLY A 211 -3.70 11.40 -21.99
N ALA A 212 -2.44 11.62 -21.58
CA ALA A 212 -1.49 10.52 -21.34
C ALA A 212 -1.93 9.61 -20.19
N LEU A 213 -2.46 10.15 -19.09
CA LEU A 213 -2.98 9.36 -17.97
C LEU A 213 -4.23 8.56 -18.37
N VAL A 214 -5.15 9.16 -19.12
CA VAL A 214 -6.33 8.45 -19.66
C VAL A 214 -5.88 7.30 -20.55
N PHE A 215 -5.00 7.56 -21.51
CA PHE A 215 -4.53 6.55 -22.46
C PHE A 215 -3.79 5.42 -21.75
N ALA A 216 -2.90 5.72 -20.80
CA ALA A 216 -2.15 4.73 -20.05
C ALA A 216 -3.04 3.88 -19.11
N GLY A 217 -4.20 4.39 -18.70
CA GLY A 217 -5.17 3.66 -17.90
C GLY A 217 -6.04 2.66 -18.68
N ILE A 218 -6.14 2.80 -20.01
CA ILE A 218 -6.99 1.94 -20.86
C ILE A 218 -6.64 0.45 -20.74
N PRO A 219 -5.35 0.03 -20.83
CA PRO A 219 -4.97 -1.38 -20.64
C PRO A 219 -5.42 -1.95 -19.29
N GLY A 220 -5.47 -1.12 -18.25
CA GLY A 220 -5.96 -1.52 -16.93
C GLY A 220 -7.43 -1.89 -16.91
N LEU A 221 -8.27 -1.32 -17.79
CA LEU A 221 -9.69 -1.69 -17.90
C LEU A 221 -9.88 -3.09 -18.50
N PHE A 222 -8.97 -3.51 -19.37
CA PHE A 222 -8.92 -4.88 -19.87
C PHE A 222 -8.27 -5.84 -18.87
N ASN A 223 -7.73 -5.32 -17.76
CA ASN A 223 -7.17 -6.15 -16.69
C ASN A 223 -8.26 -6.87 -15.88
N ALA A 224 -9.52 -6.43 -15.98
CA ALA A 224 -10.68 -6.94 -15.25
C ALA A 224 -11.56 -7.90 -16.08
N ARG A 225 -11.07 -8.38 -17.23
CA ARG A 225 -11.70 -9.40 -18.08
C ARG A 225 -10.68 -10.49 -18.40
#